data_AF-A0A519URD4-F1
#
_entry.id   AF-A0A519URD4-F1
#
_cell.length_a   1.000
_cell.length_b   1.000
_cell.length_c   1.000
_cell.angle_alpha   90.00
_cell.angle_beta   90.00
_cell.angle_gamma   90.00
#
_symmetry.space_group_name_H-M   'P 1'
#
loop_
_entity.id
_entity.type
_entity.pdbx_description
1 polymer ?
#
loop_
_entity_poly.entity_id
_entity_poly.type
_entity_poly.pdbx_seq_one_letter_code
_entity_poly.pdbx_strand_id
1 'polypeptide(L)'
;MIFRKSQYFLLSTFLLFTFIACTRLPNVQGKGEALLQGVWNQDSVANADELLSYTKHKFKITCDSFYVDLTTYAKTNYYEPACFNNGVWKEYAKGTYLVKGDTLMLNGTFTKADYKQKVSGCYRNGRYLTNFKIKSSGSN
;
A
#
# COMPACT_ATOMS: atom_id res chain seq x y z
N MET A 1 0.44 2.17 63.42
CA MET A 1 -0.48 1.57 62.42
C MET A 1 -1.02 2.58 61.37
N ILE A 2 -0.91 3.90 61.59
CA ILE A 2 -1.46 4.95 60.72
C ILE A 2 -0.65 5.16 59.41
N PHE A 3 0.68 5.04 59.46
CA PHE A 3 1.55 5.27 58.29
C PHE A 3 1.32 4.28 57.12
N ARG A 4 0.95 3.02 57.41
CA ARG A 4 0.69 1.99 56.39
C ARG A 4 -0.57 2.30 55.57
N LYS A 5 -1.64 2.80 56.20
CA LYS A 5 -2.90 3.16 55.51
C LYS A 5 -2.72 4.34 54.55
N SER A 6 -1.87 5.31 54.91
CA SER A 6 -1.54 6.46 54.06
C SER A 6 -0.78 6.04 52.77
N GLN A 7 0.16 5.08 52.88
CA GLN A 7 0.87 4.55 51.71
C GLN A 7 -0.05 3.79 50.74
N TYR A 8 -1.02 3.01 51.24
CA TYR A 8 -2.00 2.34 50.38
C TYR A 8 -2.93 3.34 49.67
N PHE A 9 -3.27 4.45 50.33
CA PHE A 9 -4.10 5.51 49.75
C PHE A 9 -3.37 6.25 48.62
N LEU A 10 -2.08 6.55 48.81
CA LEU A 10 -1.22 7.15 47.78
C LEU A 10 -0.99 6.22 46.59
N LEU A 11 -0.76 4.93 46.83
CA LEU A 11 -0.64 3.94 45.75
C LEU A 11 -1.96 3.80 44.97
N SER A 12 -3.10 3.80 45.67
CA SER A 12 -4.43 3.70 45.05
C SER A 12 -4.77 4.92 44.20
N THR A 13 -4.43 6.13 44.66
CA THR A 13 -4.65 7.36 43.88
C THR A 13 -3.71 7.41 42.68
N PHE A 14 -2.43 7.02 42.84
CA PHE A 14 -1.50 6.92 41.72
C PHE A 14 -1.97 5.92 40.65
N LEU A 15 -2.49 4.75 41.04
CA LEU A 15 -3.09 3.79 40.10
C LEU A 15 -4.33 4.33 39.41
N LEU A 16 -5.17 5.14 40.07
CA LEU A 16 -6.33 5.75 39.43
C LEU A 16 -5.92 6.75 38.33
N PHE A 17 -4.85 7.52 38.53
CA PHE A 17 -4.38 8.50 37.56
C PHE A 17 -3.76 7.86 36.30
N THR A 18 -3.20 6.66 36.40
CA THR A 18 -2.65 5.96 35.21
C THR A 18 -3.74 5.44 34.27
N PHE A 19 -4.95 5.13 34.78
CA PHE A 19 -6.08 4.73 33.93
C PHE A 19 -6.67 5.90 33.12
N ILE A 20 -6.56 7.13 33.62
CA ILE A 20 -7.05 8.34 32.91
C ILE A 20 -6.15 8.68 31.71
N ALA A 21 -4.88 8.25 31.72
CA ALA A 21 -3.93 8.51 30.64
C ALA A 21 -4.12 7.62 29.40
N CYS A 22 -4.91 6.54 29.49
CA CYS A 22 -5.13 5.63 28.36
C CYS A 22 -6.22 6.18 27.44
N THR A 23 -5.83 6.90 26.38
CA THR A 23 -6.75 7.37 25.33
C THR A 23 -6.63 6.47 24.10
N ARG A 24 -7.77 6.17 23.46
CA ARG A 24 -7.73 5.47 22.18
C ARG A 24 -7.16 6.40 21.12
N LEU A 25 -6.11 5.94 20.45
CA LEU A 25 -5.60 6.62 19.27
C LEU A 25 -6.68 6.65 18.17
N PRO A 26 -6.83 7.77 17.46
CA PRO A 26 -7.75 7.84 16.34
C PRO A 26 -7.30 6.87 15.23
N ASN A 27 -8.26 6.36 14.47
CA ASN A 27 -7.95 5.59 13.27
C ASN A 27 -7.23 6.50 12.27
N VAL A 28 -5.95 6.21 12.04
CA VAL A 28 -5.13 6.94 11.06
C VAL A 28 -5.50 6.54 9.62
N GLN A 29 -6.05 5.33 9.45
CA GLN A 29 -6.50 4.81 8.15
C GLN A 29 -7.99 5.07 7.96
N GLY A 30 -8.35 5.63 6.81
CA GLY A 30 -9.73 5.74 6.37
C GLY A 30 -10.35 4.39 6.04
N LYS A 31 -11.68 4.33 5.96
CA LYS A 31 -12.42 3.08 5.64
C LYS A 31 -12.10 2.53 4.24
N GLY A 32 -11.77 3.42 3.31
CA GLY A 32 -11.68 3.09 1.89
C GLY A 32 -13.03 2.75 1.27
N GLU A 33 -12.97 2.35 0.00
CA GLU A 33 -14.12 1.93 -0.78
C GLU A 33 -14.32 0.42 -0.66
N ALA A 34 -15.54 -0.01 -0.32
CA ALA A 34 -15.85 -1.40 0.00
C ALA A 34 -15.71 -2.31 -1.22
N LEU A 35 -16.12 -1.83 -2.40
CA LEU A 35 -16.05 -2.61 -3.65
C LEU A 35 -14.63 -2.91 -4.12
N LEU A 36 -13.62 -2.21 -3.61
CA LEU A 36 -12.23 -2.37 -4.02
C LEU A 36 -11.42 -3.26 -3.07
N GLN A 37 -11.98 -3.63 -1.92
CA GLN A 37 -11.24 -4.39 -0.91
C GLN A 37 -10.84 -5.78 -1.44
N GLY A 38 -9.61 -6.20 -1.17
CA GLY A 38 -9.12 -7.53 -1.54
C GLY A 38 -7.91 -7.50 -2.47
N VAL A 39 -7.73 -8.60 -3.21
CA VAL A 39 -6.60 -8.81 -4.13
C VAL A 39 -7.12 -8.82 -5.57
N TRP A 40 -6.52 -7.98 -6.42
CA TRP A 40 -6.87 -7.85 -7.83
C TRP A 40 -5.68 -8.26 -8.66
N ASN A 41 -5.87 -9.23 -9.55
CA ASN A 41 -4.86 -9.61 -10.52
C ASN A 41 -5.30 -9.10 -11.90
N GLN A 42 -4.39 -8.46 -12.63
CA GLN A 42 -4.67 -8.10 -14.01
C GLN A 42 -4.71 -9.37 -14.89
N ASP A 43 -5.85 -9.63 -15.53
CA ASP A 43 -6.07 -10.83 -16.34
C ASP A 43 -5.11 -10.88 -17.54
N SER A 44 -5.17 -9.87 -18.41
CA SER A 44 -4.39 -9.83 -19.64
C SER A 44 -3.96 -8.40 -20.00
N VAL A 45 -3.01 -8.32 -20.91
CA VAL A 45 -2.59 -7.09 -21.58
C VAL A 45 -2.90 -7.28 -23.05
N ALA A 46 -3.69 -6.37 -23.63
CA ALA A 46 -4.02 -6.43 -25.05
C ALA A 46 -2.74 -6.38 -25.90
N ASN A 47 -2.64 -7.27 -26.88
CA ASN A 47 -1.52 -7.39 -27.81
C ASN A 47 -0.15 -7.52 -27.11
N ALA A 48 -0.08 -8.18 -25.96
CA ALA A 48 1.15 -8.34 -25.18
C ALA A 48 2.34 -8.85 -26.02
N ASP A 49 2.07 -9.75 -26.97
CA ASP A 49 3.05 -10.35 -27.86
C ASP A 49 3.55 -9.40 -28.96
N GLU A 50 2.88 -8.28 -29.20
CA GLU A 50 3.29 -7.25 -30.16
C GLU A 50 4.02 -6.09 -29.48
N LEU A 51 3.82 -5.90 -28.18
CA LEU A 51 4.44 -4.81 -27.42
C LEU A 51 5.96 -5.03 -27.24
N LEU A 52 6.72 -3.93 -27.27
CA LEU A 52 8.14 -3.92 -26.92
C LEU A 52 8.35 -4.12 -25.42
N SER A 53 7.44 -3.55 -24.62
CA SER A 53 7.38 -3.76 -23.18
C SER A 53 5.95 -3.61 -22.66
N TYR A 54 5.65 -4.32 -21.57
CA TYR A 54 4.38 -4.19 -20.86
C TYR A 54 4.53 -4.53 -19.37
N THR A 55 3.63 -4.01 -18.54
CA THR A 55 3.63 -4.26 -17.09
C THR A 55 2.29 -4.83 -16.65
N LYS A 56 2.32 -5.96 -15.95
CA LYS A 56 1.16 -6.55 -15.26
C LYS A 56 1.08 -6.03 -13.83
N HIS A 57 -0.14 -5.68 -13.41
CA HIS A 57 -0.42 -5.17 -12.08
C HIS A 57 -1.10 -6.23 -11.23
N LYS A 58 -0.65 -6.38 -9.98
CA LYS A 58 -1.34 -7.12 -8.94
C LYS A 58 -1.55 -6.21 -7.75
N PHE A 59 -2.78 -5.83 -7.48
CA PHE A 59 -3.12 -4.98 -6.36
C PHE A 59 -3.54 -5.80 -5.13
N LYS A 60 -3.20 -5.28 -3.97
CA LYS A 60 -3.88 -5.57 -2.71
C LYS A 60 -4.40 -4.24 -2.15
N ILE A 61 -5.70 -4.11 -2.06
CA ILE A 61 -6.36 -2.92 -1.52
C ILE A 61 -6.97 -3.30 -0.18
N THR A 62 -6.65 -2.52 0.85
CA THR A 62 -7.12 -2.73 2.21
C THR A 62 -7.31 -1.39 2.89
N CYS A 63 -8.49 -1.17 3.47
CA CYS A 63 -8.90 0.14 3.97
C CYS A 63 -8.75 1.19 2.84
N ASP A 64 -8.14 2.33 3.13
CA ASP A 64 -7.79 3.42 2.20
C ASP A 64 -6.42 3.24 1.51
N SER A 65 -5.76 2.11 1.73
CA SER A 65 -4.38 1.88 1.31
C SER A 65 -4.32 0.85 0.18
N PHE A 66 -3.37 1.02 -0.74
CA PHE A 66 -3.07 0.05 -1.78
C PHE A 66 -1.61 -0.38 -1.73
N TYR A 67 -1.39 -1.61 -2.20
CA TYR A 67 -0.11 -2.21 -2.46
C TYR A 67 -0.18 -2.75 -3.89
N VAL A 68 0.86 -2.55 -4.69
CA VAL A 68 0.90 -3.06 -6.05
C VAL A 68 2.23 -3.73 -6.33
N ASP A 69 2.14 -4.92 -6.93
CA ASP A 69 3.25 -5.61 -7.54
C ASP A 69 3.16 -5.39 -9.05
N LEU A 70 4.27 -4.96 -9.63
CA LEU A 70 4.40 -4.62 -11.05
C LEU A 70 5.39 -5.61 -11.65
N THR A 71 4.92 -6.49 -12.54
CA THR A 71 5.82 -7.38 -13.28
C THR A 71 5.95 -6.85 -14.69
N THR A 72 7.13 -6.35 -15.04
CA THR A 72 7.41 -5.77 -16.35
C THR A 72 8.15 -6.78 -17.21
N TYR A 73 7.70 -6.91 -18.45
CA TYR A 73 8.30 -7.70 -19.51
C TYR A 73 8.79 -6.74 -20.59
N ALA A 74 10.01 -6.90 -21.08
CA ALA A 74 10.61 -6.10 -22.13
C ALA A 74 11.44 -6.96 -23.07
N LYS A 75 11.25 -6.78 -24.37
CA LYS A 75 12.04 -7.46 -25.41
C LYS A 75 13.35 -6.75 -25.71
N THR A 76 13.38 -5.44 -25.51
CA THR A 76 14.54 -4.58 -25.77
C THR A 76 15.21 -4.20 -24.46
N ASN A 77 16.53 -4.24 -24.45
CA ASN A 77 17.31 -3.85 -23.29
C ASN A 77 17.46 -2.32 -23.21
N TYR A 78 16.83 -1.73 -22.19
CA TYR A 78 16.95 -0.30 -21.85
C TYR A 78 17.78 -0.04 -20.59
N TYR A 79 18.27 -1.10 -19.94
CA TYR A 79 18.96 -1.02 -18.65
C TYR A 79 20.34 -1.67 -18.72
N GLU A 80 21.18 -1.37 -17.73
CA GLU A 80 22.41 -2.12 -17.53
C GLU A 80 22.13 -3.62 -17.35
N PRO A 81 23.03 -4.53 -17.78
CA PRO A 81 22.79 -5.98 -17.76
C PRO A 81 22.35 -6.52 -16.39
N ALA A 82 22.90 -5.95 -15.30
CA ALA A 82 22.53 -6.33 -13.93
C ALA A 82 21.07 -5.98 -13.56
N CYS A 83 20.48 -4.99 -14.23
CA CYS A 83 19.10 -4.55 -14.01
C CYS A 83 18.14 -5.13 -15.06
N PHE A 84 18.58 -5.49 -16.27
CA PHE A 84 17.64 -5.94 -17.30
C PHE A 84 16.98 -7.29 -16.98
N ASN A 85 17.66 -8.15 -16.22
CA ASN A 85 17.16 -9.44 -15.73
C ASN A 85 16.44 -10.27 -16.82
N ASN A 86 17.10 -10.44 -17.96
CA ASN A 86 16.58 -11.15 -19.13
C ASN A 86 15.20 -10.62 -19.60
N GLY A 87 14.98 -9.31 -19.47
CA GLY A 87 13.75 -8.67 -19.92
C GLY A 87 12.57 -8.85 -18.98
N VAL A 88 12.76 -9.37 -17.76
CA VAL A 88 11.67 -9.53 -16.79
C VAL A 88 12.09 -9.02 -15.43
N TRP A 89 11.39 -8.04 -14.87
CA TRP A 89 11.67 -7.56 -13.52
C TRP A 89 10.41 -7.21 -12.73
N LYS A 90 10.58 -7.09 -11.42
CA LYS A 90 9.51 -6.74 -10.48
C LYS A 90 9.78 -5.40 -9.82
N GLU A 91 8.75 -4.58 -9.78
CA GLU A 91 8.69 -3.34 -9.02
C GLU A 91 7.50 -3.39 -8.06
N TYR A 92 7.56 -2.57 -7.03
CA TYR A 92 6.54 -2.51 -6.00
C TYR A 92 6.19 -1.05 -5.74
N ALA A 93 4.93 -0.78 -5.42
CA ALA A 93 4.53 0.52 -4.91
C ALA A 93 3.46 0.38 -3.84
N LYS A 94 3.40 1.39 -2.96
CA LYS A 94 2.42 1.48 -1.88
C LYS A 94 1.96 2.91 -1.74
N GLY A 95 0.70 3.09 -1.37
CA GLY A 95 0.16 4.40 -1.05
C GLY A 95 -1.28 4.36 -0.60
N THR A 96 -1.95 5.48 -0.75
CA THR A 96 -3.39 5.62 -0.53
C THR A 96 -4.12 5.83 -1.85
N TYR A 97 -5.42 5.62 -1.85
CA TYR A 97 -6.23 5.88 -3.03
C TYR A 97 -7.45 6.74 -2.70
N LEU A 98 -7.99 7.34 -3.74
CA LEU A 98 -9.26 8.07 -3.73
C LEU A 98 -10.11 7.57 -4.89
N VAL A 99 -11.41 7.40 -4.65
CA VAL A 99 -12.38 7.16 -5.72
C VAL A 99 -13.18 8.45 -5.93
N LYS A 100 -13.23 8.91 -7.18
CA LYS A 100 -14.04 10.05 -7.60
C LYS A 100 -14.87 9.66 -8.83
N GLY A 101 -16.17 9.46 -8.65
CA GLY A 101 -17.04 8.94 -9.70
C GLY A 101 -16.62 7.52 -10.11
N ASP A 102 -16.33 7.33 -11.40
CA ASP A 102 -15.85 6.06 -11.97
C ASP A 102 -14.30 5.98 -12.02
N THR A 103 -13.59 6.89 -11.36
CA THR A 103 -12.13 6.98 -11.42
C THR A 103 -11.50 6.61 -10.08
N LEU A 104 -10.64 5.59 -10.10
CA LEU A 104 -9.73 5.23 -9.02
C LEU A 104 -8.41 5.96 -9.21
N MET A 105 -8.05 6.82 -8.26
CA MET A 105 -6.80 7.58 -8.25
C MET A 105 -5.85 7.01 -7.21
N LEU A 106 -4.70 6.48 -7.64
CA LEU A 106 -3.68 5.93 -6.76
C LEU A 106 -2.57 6.97 -6.55
N ASN A 107 -2.26 7.25 -5.27
CA ASN A 107 -1.16 8.13 -4.88
C ASN A 107 -0.24 7.42 -3.91
N GLY A 108 0.95 7.08 -4.36
CA GLY A 108 1.93 6.37 -3.56
C GLY A 108 3.36 6.63 -3.97
N THR A 109 4.24 5.74 -3.55
CA THR A 109 5.66 5.75 -3.91
C THR A 109 6.11 4.36 -4.30
N PHE A 110 7.14 4.29 -5.14
CA PHE A 110 7.84 3.06 -5.42
C PHE A 110 8.58 2.58 -4.17
N THR A 111 8.51 1.28 -3.94
CA THR A 111 9.03 0.61 -2.75
C THR A 111 9.92 -0.56 -3.13
N LYS A 112 10.63 -1.08 -2.14
CA LYS A 112 11.27 -2.39 -2.20
C LYS A 112 10.19 -3.49 -2.11
N ALA A 113 10.62 -4.75 -2.25
CA ALA A 113 9.74 -5.91 -2.17
C ALA A 113 9.03 -6.09 -0.81
N ASP A 114 9.59 -5.52 0.26
CA ASP A 114 8.99 -5.48 1.60
C ASP A 114 8.08 -4.25 1.82
N TYR A 115 7.76 -3.51 0.75
CA TYR A 115 7.00 -2.25 0.76
C TYR A 115 7.61 -1.12 1.61
N LYS A 116 8.90 -1.22 1.97
CA LYS A 116 9.63 -0.09 2.53
C LYS A 116 10.10 0.84 1.44
N GLN A 117 10.37 2.09 1.81
CA GLN A 117 10.79 3.14 0.90
C GLN A 117 11.98 2.72 0.03
N LYS A 118 11.88 2.97 -1.28
CA LYS A 118 12.96 2.79 -2.24
C LYS A 118 13.59 4.16 -2.55
N VAL A 119 14.86 4.32 -2.18
CA VAL A 119 15.62 5.56 -2.37
C VAL A 119 16.61 5.48 -3.53
N SER A 120 16.97 4.27 -3.96
CA SER A 120 17.95 4.02 -5.01
C SER A 120 17.80 2.60 -5.57
N GLY A 121 18.59 2.27 -6.60
CA GLY A 121 18.60 0.97 -7.29
C GLY A 121 17.96 1.02 -8.67
N CYS A 122 17.88 -0.15 -9.32
CA CYS A 122 17.31 -0.32 -10.65
C CYS A 122 15.85 0.15 -10.72
N TYR A 123 15.38 0.52 -11.92
CA TYR A 123 13.99 0.84 -12.25
C TYR A 123 13.45 2.12 -11.56
N ARG A 124 12.12 2.26 -11.50
CA ARG A 124 11.48 3.50 -11.05
C ARG A 124 11.61 3.69 -9.54
N ASN A 125 11.82 4.95 -9.15
CA ASN A 125 11.90 5.43 -7.78
C ASN A 125 11.02 6.68 -7.62
N GLY A 126 10.70 7.06 -6.39
CA GLY A 126 9.89 8.26 -6.12
C GLY A 126 8.39 7.99 -6.17
N ARG A 127 7.61 8.89 -6.79
CA ARG A 127 6.14 8.85 -6.75
C ARG A 127 5.57 7.82 -7.74
N TYR A 128 4.55 7.11 -7.29
CA TYR A 128 3.68 6.27 -8.11
C TYR A 128 2.30 6.94 -8.17
N LEU A 129 1.99 7.54 -9.33
CA LEU A 129 0.72 8.21 -9.59
C LEU A 129 0.07 7.54 -10.80
N THR A 130 -1.10 6.96 -10.62
CA THR A 130 -1.85 6.36 -11.72
C THR A 130 -3.35 6.43 -11.46
N ASN A 131 -4.11 6.44 -12.55
CA ASN A 131 -5.57 6.48 -12.50
C ASN A 131 -6.12 5.29 -13.28
N PHE A 132 -7.15 4.65 -12.73
CA PHE A 132 -7.87 3.57 -13.38
C PHE A 132 -9.35 3.92 -13.49
N LYS A 133 -9.98 3.49 -14.58
CA LYS A 133 -11.43 3.55 -14.72
C LYS A 133 -12.04 2.32 -14.07
N ILE A 134 -12.89 2.54 -13.07
CA ILE A 134 -13.76 1.53 -12.48
C ILE A 134 -14.92 1.33 -13.45
N LYS A 135 -14.90 0.21 -14.17
CA LYS A 135 -16.11 -0.29 -14.83
C LYS A 135 -16.83 -1.15 -13.80
N SER A 136 -18.07 -0.82 -13.42
CA SER A 136 -18.83 -1.72 -12.57
C SER A 136 -18.95 -3.07 -13.30
N SER A 137 -18.55 -4.15 -12.66
CA SER A 137 -19.20 -5.42 -12.97
C SER A 137 -20.62 -5.25 -12.45
N GLY A 138 -21.61 -5.56 -13.28
CA GLY A 138 -22.98 -5.70 -12.79
C GLY A 138 -23.01 -6.57 -11.53
N SER A 139 -23.89 -6.21 -10.61
CA SER A 139 -24.32 -7.11 -9.54
C SER A 139 -24.59 -8.48 -10.15
N ASN A 140 -23.88 -9.51 -9.71
CA ASN A 140 -24.41 -10.86 -9.74
C ASN A 140 -25.18 -11.06 -8.43
#